data_AF-A0A6L4YL56-F1
#
_entry.id   AF-A0A6L4YL56-F1
#
_cell.length_a   1.000
_cell.length_b   1.000
_cell.length_c   1.000
_cell.angle_alpha   90.00
_cell.angle_beta   90.00
_cell.angle_gamma   90.00
#
_symmetry.space_group_name_H-M   'P 1'
#
loop_
_entity.id
_entity.type
_entity.pdbx_description
1 polymer ?
#
loop_
_entity_poly.entity_id
_entity_poly.type
_entity_poly.pdbx_seq_one_letter_code
_entity_poly.pdbx_strand_id
1 'polypeptide(L)'
;MESRDARLRRIRNLALLLTALSFLILLVSAYIRLNGAGLGCSPWPHCYGQLLVDGPYRHSDAARILHRVVASSALLLGFVLAWQCLRPQPIQPPARYATALLVLMIVLTFVGIWSADPHRAWAAFINILGGAGLVLLSWRTALAAGTQQAPSPRRRPAALLHAGLGTLALTMALGALIGARYAATACPFLPGCIDASWPAPAGWSALNPFTRVVAAASMGDDGGVALHLLHRYCAVATLLLLGFGGLRALAQPATRQSAALLLALLLVQFTLGVLTILSGLSLHLAIAHSVCAAALLAAAMQLLISVKTVPA
;
A
#
# COMPACT_ATOMS: atom_id res chain seq x y z
N MET A 1 -6.15 -40.13 -0.82
CA MET A 1 -6.94 -38.89 -0.98
C MET A 1 -6.51 -37.93 0.12
N GLU A 2 -5.99 -36.75 -0.23
CA GLU A 2 -5.68 -35.74 0.78
C GLU A 2 -6.98 -35.16 1.36
N SER A 3 -7.07 -35.04 2.68
CA SER A 3 -8.23 -34.41 3.32
C SER A 3 -8.29 -32.93 2.96
N ARG A 4 -9.51 -32.41 2.73
CA ARG A 4 -9.75 -31.00 2.42
C ARG A 4 -9.10 -30.06 3.43
N ASP A 5 -9.06 -30.45 4.71
CA ASP A 5 -8.44 -29.67 5.78
C ASP A 5 -6.91 -29.61 5.68
N ALA A 6 -6.26 -30.71 5.27
CA ALA A 6 -4.82 -30.68 5.01
C ALA A 6 -4.48 -29.72 3.87
N ARG A 7 -5.28 -29.73 2.80
CA ARG A 7 -5.12 -28.82 1.66
C ARG A 7 -5.31 -27.36 2.07
N LEU A 8 -6.34 -27.05 2.84
CA LEU A 8 -6.60 -25.71 3.37
C LEU A 8 -5.47 -25.19 4.27
N ARG A 9 -4.91 -26.04 5.14
CA ARG A 9 -3.75 -25.68 5.97
C ARG A 9 -2.53 -25.32 5.13
N ARG A 10 -2.24 -26.08 4.07
CA ARG A 10 -1.13 -25.77 3.17
C ARG A 10 -1.34 -24.48 2.38
N ILE A 11 -2.55 -24.27 1.85
CA ILE A 11 -2.92 -23.01 1.19
C ILE A 11 -2.74 -21.83 2.14
N ARG A 12 -3.22 -21.95 3.39
CA ARG A 12 -3.08 -20.89 4.40
C ARG A 12 -1.62 -20.58 4.68
N ASN A 13 -0.79 -21.59 4.93
CA ASN A 13 0.62 -21.39 5.26
C ASN A 13 1.40 -20.78 4.09
N LEU A 14 1.13 -21.24 2.86
CA LEU A 14 1.74 -20.69 1.65
C LEU A 14 1.30 -19.25 1.41
N ALA A 15 0.02 -18.93 1.62
CA ALA A 15 -0.49 -17.58 1.52
C ALA A 15 0.12 -16.64 2.58
N LEU A 16 0.31 -17.10 3.82
CA LEU A 16 1.00 -16.34 4.87
C LEU A 16 2.48 -16.09 4.53
N LEU A 17 3.17 -17.09 4.00
CA LEU A 17 4.54 -16.92 3.48
C LEU A 17 4.55 -15.87 2.37
N LEU A 18 3.63 -15.94 1.42
CA LEU A 18 3.50 -14.94 0.35
C LEU A 18 3.15 -13.55 0.88
N THR A 19 2.39 -13.43 1.97
CA THR A 19 2.17 -12.14 2.65
C THR A 19 3.47 -11.58 3.22
N ALA A 20 4.27 -12.40 3.90
CA ALA A 20 5.57 -11.99 4.41
C ALA A 20 6.53 -11.56 3.28
N LEU A 21 6.61 -12.34 2.20
CA LEU A 21 7.39 -12.00 1.02
C LEU A 21 6.87 -10.73 0.34
N SER A 22 5.55 -10.50 0.30
CA SER A 22 4.95 -9.28 -0.26
C SER A 22 5.33 -8.03 0.55
N PHE A 23 5.37 -8.14 1.89
CA PHE A 23 5.90 -7.06 2.73
C PHE A 23 7.38 -6.80 2.48
N LEU A 24 8.20 -7.85 2.33
CA LEU A 24 9.61 -7.71 1.99
C LEU A 24 9.80 -7.04 0.62
N ILE A 25 9.05 -7.46 -0.39
CA ILE A 25 9.04 -6.84 -1.73
C ILE A 25 8.68 -5.35 -1.63
N LEU A 26 7.59 -5.02 -0.92
CA LEU A 26 7.15 -3.64 -0.75
C LEU A 26 8.21 -2.79 -0.03
N LEU A 27 8.82 -3.32 1.03
CA LEU A 27 9.87 -2.63 1.80
C LEU A 27 11.11 -2.36 0.94
N VAL A 28 11.63 -3.39 0.26
CA VAL A 28 12.84 -3.26 -0.57
C VAL A 28 12.55 -2.37 -1.80
N SER A 29 11.36 -2.49 -2.39
CA SER A 29 10.90 -1.61 -3.49
C SER A 29 10.81 -0.15 -3.05
N ALA A 30 10.26 0.12 -1.86
CA ALA A 30 10.24 1.46 -1.27
C ALA A 30 11.65 1.99 -1.02
N TYR A 31 12.56 1.17 -0.49
CA TYR A 31 13.95 1.55 -0.30
C TYR A 31 14.64 1.92 -1.62
N ILE A 32 14.58 1.06 -2.65
CA ILE A 32 15.20 1.34 -3.96
C ILE A 32 14.71 2.66 -4.52
N ARG A 33 13.38 2.88 -4.52
CA ARG A 33 12.77 4.09 -5.08
C ARG A 33 13.13 5.35 -4.29
N LEU A 34 12.95 5.33 -2.96
CA LEU A 34 13.14 6.52 -2.13
C LEU A 34 14.62 6.87 -1.97
N ASN A 35 15.50 5.86 -1.85
CA ASN A 35 16.94 6.09 -1.86
C ASN A 35 17.42 6.58 -3.23
N GLY A 36 16.93 5.97 -4.31
CA GLY A 36 17.20 6.42 -5.68
C GLY A 36 16.77 7.86 -5.92
N ALA A 37 15.61 8.26 -5.37
CA ALA A 37 15.11 9.64 -5.36
C ALA A 37 16.00 10.65 -4.63
N GLY A 38 16.88 10.19 -3.74
CA GLY A 38 17.75 11.02 -2.92
C GLY A 38 17.23 11.30 -1.51
N LEU A 39 16.16 10.66 -1.01
CA LEU A 39 15.65 10.93 0.36
C LEU A 39 16.64 10.64 1.51
N GLY A 40 17.74 9.92 1.22
CA GLY A 40 18.83 9.67 2.17
C GLY A 40 20.17 10.30 1.77
N CYS A 41 20.20 11.26 0.83
CA CYS A 41 21.44 11.84 0.32
C CYS A 41 21.94 13.03 1.16
N SER A 42 23.22 13.39 1.02
CA SER A 42 23.83 14.57 1.63
C SER A 42 24.63 15.32 0.54
N PRO A 43 24.41 16.64 0.33
CA PRO A 43 23.54 17.55 1.11
C PRO A 43 22.05 17.51 0.70
N TRP A 44 21.16 17.14 1.65
CA TRP A 44 19.70 17.20 1.50
C TRP A 44 19.20 18.64 1.75
N PRO A 45 18.22 19.18 0.99
CA PRO A 45 17.43 18.57 -0.09
C PRO A 45 18.02 18.75 -1.50
N HIS A 46 19.21 19.34 -1.65
CA HIS A 46 19.79 19.73 -2.94
C HIS A 46 20.06 18.55 -3.89
N CYS A 47 20.27 17.34 -3.37
CA CYS A 47 20.50 16.13 -4.17
C CYS A 47 19.21 15.34 -4.50
N TYR A 48 18.04 15.81 -4.09
CA TYR A 48 16.76 15.17 -4.40
C TYR A 48 16.40 15.31 -5.89
N GLY A 49 15.95 14.22 -6.52
CA GLY A 49 15.48 14.25 -7.91
C GLY A 49 16.57 14.35 -8.99
N GLN A 50 17.86 14.35 -8.62
CA GLN A 50 18.98 14.46 -9.57
C GLN A 50 19.01 13.35 -10.63
N LEU A 51 18.42 12.20 -10.34
CA LEU A 51 18.21 11.09 -11.28
C LEU A 51 17.39 11.47 -12.53
N LEU A 52 16.66 12.59 -12.52
CA LEU A 52 15.87 13.08 -13.65
C LEU A 52 16.68 13.98 -14.60
N VAL A 53 17.89 14.39 -14.21
CA VAL A 53 18.69 15.41 -14.90
C VAL A 53 20.13 14.94 -15.13
N ASP A 54 20.31 13.61 -15.27
CA ASP A 54 21.60 12.92 -15.45
C ASP A 54 22.60 13.01 -14.27
N GLY A 55 22.12 13.27 -13.06
CA GLY A 55 22.95 13.23 -11.85
C GLY A 55 23.35 11.81 -11.43
N PRO A 56 24.36 11.64 -10.55
CA PRO A 56 24.90 10.34 -10.18
C PRO A 56 23.80 9.43 -9.57
N TYR A 57 23.49 8.36 -10.30
CA TYR A 57 22.43 7.41 -10.00
C TYR A 57 22.82 6.55 -8.78
N ARG A 58 22.56 6.99 -7.54
CA ARG A 58 22.90 6.23 -6.30
C ARG A 58 22.03 4.98 -6.14
N HIS A 59 22.53 3.84 -6.64
CA HIS A 59 21.82 2.56 -6.58
C HIS A 59 22.44 1.63 -5.58
N SER A 60 21.58 0.97 -4.80
CA SER A 60 21.99 -0.22 -4.06
C SER A 60 21.80 -1.44 -4.96
N ASP A 61 22.88 -1.91 -5.57
CA ASP A 61 22.88 -3.15 -6.38
C ASP A 61 22.37 -4.35 -5.58
N ALA A 62 22.80 -4.44 -4.32
CA ALA A 62 22.34 -5.47 -3.40
C ALA A 62 20.83 -5.44 -3.22
N ALA A 63 20.22 -4.27 -3.01
CA ALA A 63 18.77 -4.15 -2.87
C ALA A 63 18.04 -4.54 -4.16
N ARG A 64 18.56 -4.17 -5.34
CA ARG A 64 17.96 -4.55 -6.63
C ARG A 64 18.00 -6.05 -6.86
N ILE A 65 19.13 -6.70 -6.56
CA ILE A 65 19.28 -8.15 -6.66
C ILE A 65 18.34 -8.83 -5.67
N LEU A 66 18.32 -8.38 -4.40
CA LEU A 66 17.42 -8.90 -3.37
C LEU A 66 15.95 -8.80 -3.81
N HIS A 67 15.52 -7.62 -4.27
CA HIS A 67 14.16 -7.43 -4.78
C HIS A 67 13.84 -8.41 -5.91
N ARG A 68 14.74 -8.56 -6.89
CA ARG A 68 14.55 -9.48 -8.03
C ARG A 68 14.40 -10.94 -7.55
N VAL A 69 15.30 -11.41 -6.71
CA VAL A 69 15.27 -12.80 -6.19
C VAL A 69 13.99 -13.06 -5.40
N VAL A 70 13.62 -12.14 -4.50
CA VAL A 70 12.40 -12.29 -3.68
C VAL A 70 11.15 -12.24 -4.55
N ALA A 71 11.05 -11.31 -5.50
CA ALA A 71 9.90 -11.18 -6.40
C ALA A 71 9.74 -12.40 -7.31
N SER A 72 10.82 -12.89 -7.92
CA SER A 72 10.78 -14.10 -8.76
C SER A 72 10.39 -15.33 -7.95
N SER A 73 10.92 -15.48 -6.73
CA SER A 73 10.54 -16.58 -5.83
C SER A 73 9.06 -16.51 -5.43
N ALA A 74 8.56 -15.31 -5.10
CA ALA A 74 7.16 -15.09 -4.77
C ALA A 74 6.23 -15.39 -5.95
N LEU A 75 6.62 -15.06 -7.19
CA LEU A 75 5.85 -15.40 -8.38
C LEU A 75 5.70 -16.91 -8.57
N LEU A 76 6.80 -17.68 -8.43
CA LEU A 76 6.77 -19.14 -8.49
C LEU A 76 5.84 -19.74 -7.42
N LEU A 77 5.96 -19.26 -6.18
CA LEU A 77 5.06 -19.66 -5.09
C LEU A 77 3.61 -19.24 -5.35
N GLY A 78 3.39 -18.11 -6.03
CA GLY A 78 2.07 -17.64 -6.47
C GLY A 78 1.42 -18.60 -7.46
N PHE A 79 2.18 -19.14 -8.42
CA PHE A 79 1.69 -20.21 -9.31
C PHE A 79 1.29 -21.46 -8.53
N VAL A 80 2.13 -21.90 -7.58
CA VAL A 80 1.83 -23.05 -6.71
C VAL A 80 0.57 -22.82 -5.89
N LEU A 81 0.41 -21.63 -5.30
CA LEU A 81 -0.78 -21.26 -4.53
C LEU A 81 -2.04 -21.30 -5.40
N ALA A 82 -2.01 -20.66 -6.58
CA ALA A 82 -3.14 -20.64 -7.51
C ALA A 82 -3.50 -22.07 -7.96
N TRP A 83 -2.50 -22.89 -8.29
CA TRP A 83 -2.69 -24.30 -8.63
C TRP A 83 -3.37 -25.08 -7.51
N GLN A 84 -2.86 -24.97 -6.28
CA GLN A 84 -3.44 -25.63 -5.11
C GLN A 84 -4.87 -25.17 -4.81
N CYS A 85 -5.21 -23.91 -5.11
CA CYS A 85 -6.57 -23.41 -4.92
C CYS A 85 -7.53 -23.87 -6.04
N LEU A 86 -7.04 -24.05 -7.28
CA LEU A 86 -7.86 -24.36 -8.46
C LEU A 86 -8.04 -25.87 -8.71
N ARG A 87 -7.08 -26.71 -8.33
CA ARG A 87 -7.07 -28.16 -8.64
C ARG A 87 -7.17 -29.04 -7.38
N PRO A 88 -7.87 -30.19 -7.43
CA PRO A 88 -8.62 -30.73 -8.57
C PRO A 88 -9.93 -29.98 -8.82
N GLN A 89 -10.55 -29.45 -7.77
CA GLN A 89 -11.70 -28.55 -7.85
C GLN A 89 -11.38 -27.22 -7.15
N PRO A 90 -11.87 -26.08 -7.67
CA PRO A 90 -11.66 -24.78 -7.08
C PRO A 90 -12.22 -24.67 -5.66
N ILE A 91 -11.39 -24.28 -4.69
CA ILE A 91 -11.85 -23.95 -3.34
C ILE A 91 -12.13 -22.46 -3.28
N GLN A 92 -13.41 -22.09 -3.27
CA GLN A 92 -13.84 -20.70 -3.12
C GLN A 92 -14.05 -20.33 -1.64
N PRO A 93 -13.80 -19.06 -1.25
CA PRO A 93 -13.23 -17.98 -2.05
C PRO A 93 -11.68 -17.94 -2.20
N PRO A 94 -10.83 -18.78 -1.56
CA PRO A 94 -9.36 -18.72 -1.73
C PRO A 94 -8.88 -18.69 -3.19
N ALA A 95 -9.50 -19.48 -4.07
CA ALA A 95 -9.15 -19.52 -5.49
C ALA A 95 -9.28 -18.17 -6.18
N ARG A 96 -10.35 -17.42 -5.91
CA ARG A 96 -10.53 -16.08 -6.48
C ARG A 96 -9.41 -15.13 -6.09
N TYR A 97 -9.01 -15.12 -4.81
CA TYR A 97 -7.95 -14.23 -4.33
C TYR A 97 -6.57 -14.67 -4.81
N ALA A 98 -6.29 -15.97 -4.84
CA ALA A 98 -5.04 -16.52 -5.36
C ALA A 98 -4.87 -16.22 -6.85
N THR A 99 -5.93 -16.36 -7.65
CA THR A 99 -5.89 -16.01 -9.09
C THR A 99 -5.68 -14.51 -9.28
N ALA A 100 -6.39 -13.66 -8.53
CA ALA A 100 -6.19 -12.21 -8.61
C ALA A 100 -4.76 -11.80 -8.19
N LEU A 101 -4.19 -12.44 -7.17
CA LEU A 101 -2.81 -12.25 -6.74
C LEU A 101 -1.83 -12.59 -7.88
N LEU A 102 -2.01 -13.75 -8.51
CA LEU A 102 -1.15 -14.20 -9.60
C LEU A 102 -1.22 -13.26 -10.81
N VAL A 103 -2.43 -12.84 -11.21
CA VAL A 103 -2.60 -11.85 -12.29
C VAL A 103 -1.88 -10.55 -11.94
N LEU A 104 -2.03 -10.05 -10.71
CA LEU A 104 -1.34 -8.84 -10.26
C LEU A 104 0.19 -8.99 -10.29
N MET A 105 0.73 -10.14 -9.86
CA MET A 105 2.18 -10.40 -9.92
C MET A 105 2.70 -10.40 -11.36
N ILE A 106 1.95 -10.98 -12.30
CA ILE A 106 2.29 -10.99 -13.72
C ILE A 106 2.27 -9.55 -14.27
N VAL A 107 1.21 -8.78 -13.98
CA VAL A 107 1.12 -7.36 -14.38
C VAL A 107 2.32 -6.57 -13.84
N LEU A 108 2.66 -6.73 -12.56
CA LEU A 108 3.81 -6.02 -11.96
C LEU A 108 5.15 -6.45 -12.56
N THR A 109 5.28 -7.70 -13.02
CA THR A 109 6.47 -8.16 -13.75
C THR A 109 6.64 -7.40 -15.06
N PHE A 110 5.55 -7.20 -15.82
CA PHE A 110 5.58 -6.39 -17.03
C PHE A 110 5.86 -4.91 -16.73
N VAL A 111 5.16 -4.32 -15.76
CA VAL A 111 5.42 -2.93 -15.32
C VAL A 111 6.89 -2.72 -14.92
N GLY A 112 7.53 -3.75 -14.36
CA GLY A 112 8.95 -3.80 -14.04
C GLY A 112 9.89 -3.43 -15.20
N ILE A 113 9.52 -3.73 -16.45
CA ILE A 113 10.31 -3.42 -17.66
C ILE A 113 10.49 -1.90 -17.81
N TRP A 114 9.44 -1.13 -17.52
CA TRP A 114 9.44 0.34 -17.62
C TRP A 114 9.83 1.03 -16.31
N SER A 115 9.95 0.27 -15.22
CA SER A 115 10.20 0.83 -13.88
C SER A 115 11.62 1.38 -13.70
N ALA A 116 12.53 1.08 -14.64
CA ALA A 116 13.88 1.64 -14.65
C ALA A 116 13.92 3.11 -15.12
N ASP A 117 12.91 3.54 -15.90
CA ASP A 117 12.82 4.91 -16.39
C ASP A 117 12.11 5.79 -15.35
N PRO A 118 12.83 6.70 -14.66
CA PRO A 118 12.24 7.51 -13.61
C PRO A 118 11.27 8.57 -14.12
N HIS A 119 11.28 8.87 -15.41
CA HIS A 119 10.36 9.85 -15.99
C HIS A 119 8.93 9.31 -16.12
N ARG A 120 8.73 8.00 -15.94
CA ARG A 120 7.42 7.32 -16.08
C ARG A 120 6.72 7.19 -14.74
N ALA A 121 6.05 8.26 -14.29
CA ALA A 121 5.30 8.25 -13.03
C ALA A 121 4.31 7.09 -12.91
N TRP A 122 3.62 6.71 -14.00
CA TRP A 122 2.67 5.61 -13.99
C TRP A 122 3.29 4.28 -13.54
N ALA A 123 4.55 3.99 -13.91
CA ALA A 123 5.20 2.73 -13.55
C ALA A 123 5.45 2.67 -12.04
N ALA A 124 5.99 3.76 -11.48
CA ALA A 124 6.17 3.89 -10.03
C ALA A 124 4.83 3.85 -9.28
N PHE A 125 3.81 4.55 -9.78
CA PHE A 125 2.46 4.58 -9.21
C PHE A 125 1.83 3.18 -9.14
N ILE A 126 1.85 2.43 -10.24
CA ILE A 126 1.32 1.07 -10.29
C ILE A 126 2.13 0.14 -9.37
N ASN A 127 3.45 0.27 -9.29
CA ASN A 127 4.25 -0.55 -8.39
C ASN A 127 3.94 -0.31 -6.91
N ILE A 128 3.71 0.94 -6.50
CA ILE A 128 3.37 1.28 -5.11
C ILE A 128 2.01 0.69 -4.73
N LEU A 129 0.98 0.94 -5.54
CA LEU A 129 -0.37 0.42 -5.29
C LEU A 129 -0.43 -1.10 -5.45
N GLY A 130 0.24 -1.64 -6.44
CA GLY A 130 0.33 -3.07 -6.70
C GLY A 130 1.03 -3.82 -5.57
N GLY A 131 2.10 -3.27 -5.00
CA GLY A 131 2.76 -3.83 -3.80
C GLY A 131 1.80 -3.97 -2.62
N ALA A 132 0.98 -2.95 -2.34
CA ALA A 132 -0.08 -3.04 -1.33
C ALA A 132 -1.15 -4.07 -1.71
N GLY A 133 -1.47 -4.18 -3.00
CA GLY A 133 -2.35 -5.22 -3.55
C GLY A 133 -1.82 -6.65 -3.32
N LEU A 134 -0.50 -6.88 -3.45
CA LEU A 134 0.13 -8.18 -3.16
C LEU A 134 -0.08 -8.59 -1.70
N VAL A 135 0.17 -7.65 -0.77
CA VAL A 135 -0.08 -7.85 0.68
C VAL A 135 -1.55 -8.16 0.92
N LEU A 136 -2.46 -7.34 0.39
CA LEU A 136 -3.90 -7.50 0.60
C LEU A 136 -4.41 -8.86 0.06
N LEU A 137 -4.06 -9.22 -1.17
CA LEU A 137 -4.61 -10.42 -1.83
C LEU A 137 -4.03 -11.71 -1.23
N SER A 138 -2.73 -11.73 -0.90
CA SER A 138 -2.12 -12.87 -0.19
C SER A 138 -2.74 -13.06 1.20
N TRP A 139 -2.90 -11.97 1.97
CA TRP A 139 -3.53 -12.00 3.29
C TRP A 139 -4.99 -12.48 3.22
N ARG A 140 -5.76 -11.98 2.24
CA ARG A 140 -7.15 -12.43 2.01
C ARG A 140 -7.24 -13.90 1.66
N THR A 141 -6.27 -14.43 0.91
CA THR A 141 -6.19 -15.86 0.60
C THR A 141 -5.95 -16.67 1.87
N ALA A 142 -5.04 -16.22 2.74
CA ALA A 142 -4.76 -16.86 4.02
C ALA A 142 -5.98 -16.88 4.96
N LEU A 143 -6.66 -15.74 5.12
CA LEU A 143 -7.88 -15.65 5.92
C LEU A 143 -8.98 -16.59 5.39
N ALA A 144 -9.22 -16.55 4.07
CA ALA A 144 -10.25 -17.37 3.43
C ALA A 144 -9.97 -18.88 3.55
N ALA A 145 -8.70 -19.29 3.61
CA ALA A 145 -8.31 -20.68 3.80
C ALA A 145 -8.35 -21.12 5.28
N GLY A 146 -8.31 -20.18 6.23
CA GLY A 146 -8.36 -20.46 7.67
C GLY A 146 -9.77 -20.47 8.27
N THR A 147 -10.74 -19.79 7.66
CA THR A 147 -12.12 -19.76 8.14
C THR A 147 -12.94 -20.89 7.51
N GLN A 148 -13.43 -21.82 8.33
CA GLN A 148 -14.55 -22.68 7.93
C GLN A 148 -15.79 -21.77 7.79
N GLN A 149 -16.35 -21.65 6.59
CA GLN A 149 -17.53 -20.80 6.36
C GLN A 149 -18.74 -21.39 7.09
N ALA A 150 -19.09 -20.81 8.24
CA ALA A 150 -20.44 -20.96 8.79
C ALA A 150 -21.41 -20.12 7.93
N PRO A 151 -22.67 -20.57 7.71
CA PRO A 151 -23.70 -19.79 7.03
C PRO A 151 -23.82 -18.41 7.69
N SER A 152 -23.69 -17.32 6.92
CA SER A 152 -23.71 -15.97 7.49
C SER A 152 -25.13 -15.53 7.87
N PRO A 153 -25.39 -15.14 9.13
CA PRO A 153 -26.58 -14.37 9.46
C PRO A 153 -26.52 -12.95 8.87
N ARG A 154 -27.65 -12.23 8.93
CA ARG A 154 -27.91 -10.91 8.30
C ARG A 154 -26.70 -9.96 8.26
N ARG A 155 -26.43 -9.40 7.08
CA ARG A 155 -25.38 -8.39 6.85
C ARG A 155 -25.74 -7.09 7.57
N ARG A 156 -24.96 -6.70 8.59
CA ARG A 156 -25.07 -5.35 9.17
C ARG A 156 -24.56 -4.30 8.18
N PRO A 157 -25.23 -3.14 8.03
CA PRO A 157 -24.73 -2.06 7.20
C PRO A 157 -23.42 -1.52 7.77
N ALA A 158 -22.34 -1.66 7.01
CA ALA A 158 -21.01 -1.20 7.37
C ALA A 158 -20.61 0.02 6.50
N ALA A 159 -21.55 0.92 6.22
CA ALA A 159 -21.35 2.06 5.31
C ALA A 159 -20.13 2.90 5.70
N LEU A 160 -19.97 3.16 7.00
CA LEU A 160 -18.84 3.88 7.56
C LEU A 160 -17.49 3.21 7.26
N LEU A 161 -17.39 1.89 7.43
CA LEU A 161 -16.16 1.15 7.11
C LEU A 161 -15.87 1.10 5.61
N HIS A 162 -16.89 1.02 4.75
CA HIS A 162 -16.69 1.10 3.29
C HIS A 162 -16.22 2.51 2.88
N ALA A 163 -16.80 3.57 3.44
CA ALA A 163 -16.36 4.95 3.20
C ALA A 163 -14.93 5.17 3.72
N GLY A 164 -14.59 4.65 4.90
CA GLY A 164 -13.24 4.68 5.45
C GLY A 164 -12.21 3.92 4.60
N LEU A 165 -12.60 2.77 4.02
CA LEU A 165 -11.76 2.02 3.09
C LEU A 165 -11.57 2.74 1.75
N GLY A 166 -12.62 3.39 1.23
CA GLY A 166 -12.53 4.20 0.00
C GLY A 166 -11.61 5.39 0.19
N THR A 167 -11.72 6.11 1.32
CA THR A 167 -10.84 7.22 1.66
C THR A 167 -9.41 6.78 1.94
N LEU A 168 -9.19 5.62 2.59
CA LEU A 168 -7.85 5.03 2.74
C LEU A 168 -7.22 4.72 1.38
N ALA A 169 -7.96 4.06 0.48
CA ALA A 169 -7.47 3.73 -0.86
C ALA A 169 -7.10 4.98 -1.66
N LEU A 170 -7.93 6.04 -1.58
CA LEU A 170 -7.63 7.33 -2.18
C LEU A 170 -6.38 7.97 -1.56
N THR A 171 -6.24 7.94 -0.23
CA THR A 171 -5.06 8.45 0.49
C THR A 171 -3.79 7.74 0.02
N MET A 172 -3.83 6.41 -0.15
CA MET A 172 -2.71 5.61 -0.66
C MET A 172 -2.38 5.94 -2.11
N ALA A 173 -3.38 6.14 -2.97
CA ALA A 173 -3.16 6.54 -4.36
C ALA A 173 -2.51 7.93 -4.46
N LEU A 174 -2.95 8.89 -3.64
CA LEU A 174 -2.36 10.22 -3.59
C LEU A 174 -0.92 10.17 -3.06
N GLY A 175 -0.66 9.39 -2.01
CA GLY A 175 0.69 9.15 -1.52
C GLY A 175 1.59 8.49 -2.57
N ALA A 176 1.05 7.55 -3.35
CA ALA A 176 1.74 6.93 -4.47
C ALA A 176 2.09 7.94 -5.56
N LEU A 177 1.19 8.88 -5.88
CA LEU A 177 1.45 9.96 -6.83
C LEU A 177 2.54 10.92 -6.33
N ILE A 178 2.53 11.31 -5.05
CA ILE A 178 3.58 12.14 -4.45
C ILE A 178 4.96 11.49 -4.67
N GLY A 179 5.07 10.18 -4.38
CA GLY A 179 6.30 9.42 -4.59
C GLY A 179 6.67 9.24 -6.06
N ALA A 180 5.71 8.94 -6.93
CA ALA A 180 5.91 8.70 -8.35
C ALA A 180 6.32 9.95 -9.14
N ARG A 181 5.95 11.14 -8.64
CA ARG A 181 6.26 12.44 -9.26
C ARG A 181 7.44 13.15 -8.62
N TYR A 182 8.12 12.51 -7.67
CA TYR A 182 9.19 13.14 -6.90
C TYR A 182 8.75 14.46 -6.26
N ALA A 183 7.58 14.49 -5.63
CA ALA A 183 6.98 15.71 -5.07
C ALA A 183 7.15 15.87 -3.55
N ALA A 184 8.04 15.11 -2.90
CA ALA A 184 8.19 15.11 -1.45
C ALA A 184 8.48 16.50 -0.85
N THR A 185 9.31 17.31 -1.53
CA THR A 185 9.76 18.64 -1.10
C THR A 185 8.76 19.77 -1.36
N ALA A 186 7.65 19.50 -2.05
CA ALA A 186 6.71 20.55 -2.46
C ALA A 186 6.00 21.23 -1.28
N CYS A 187 5.73 20.48 -0.21
CA CYS A 187 5.03 20.98 0.98
C CYS A 187 5.58 20.38 2.29
N PRO A 188 6.67 20.96 2.85
CA PRO A 188 7.34 20.42 4.04
C PRO A 188 6.78 20.92 5.38
N PHE A 189 5.76 21.77 5.39
CA PHE A 189 5.19 22.37 6.61
C PHE A 189 3.86 21.71 7.00
N LEU A 190 3.46 21.83 8.28
CA LEU A 190 2.17 21.39 8.83
C LEU A 190 1.49 22.56 9.55
N PRO A 191 0.14 22.66 9.59
CA PRO A 191 -0.85 21.78 8.94
C PRO A 191 -1.07 22.10 7.45
N GLY A 192 -0.78 23.33 7.02
CA GLY A 192 -0.90 23.80 5.63
C GLY A 192 0.41 23.68 4.83
N CYS A 193 0.42 24.30 3.65
CA CYS A 193 1.63 24.54 2.85
C CYS A 193 1.88 26.06 2.84
N ILE A 194 3.13 26.49 3.06
CA ILE A 194 3.65 27.89 3.14
C ILE A 194 2.56 28.96 3.11
N ASP A 195 2.04 29.33 1.93
CA ASP A 195 1.01 30.38 1.78
C ASP A 195 -0.26 29.89 1.04
N ALA A 196 -0.40 28.58 0.80
CA ALA A 196 -1.52 28.00 0.05
C ALA A 196 -2.51 27.29 0.99
N SER A 197 -3.70 27.86 1.14
CA SER A 197 -4.84 27.22 1.80
C SER A 197 -5.61 26.27 0.87
N TRP A 198 -5.47 26.44 -0.45
CA TRP A 198 -6.08 25.60 -1.47
C TRP A 198 -5.24 25.57 -2.76
N PRO A 199 -5.19 24.46 -3.51
CA PRO A 199 -4.34 24.36 -4.70
C PRO A 199 -4.87 25.22 -5.85
N ALA A 200 -3.95 25.80 -6.63
CA ALA A 200 -4.30 26.48 -7.87
C ALA A 200 -4.93 25.51 -8.88
N PRO A 201 -5.83 25.97 -9.78
CA PRO A 201 -6.42 25.11 -10.81
C PRO A 201 -5.40 24.37 -11.69
N ALA A 202 -4.20 24.93 -11.88
CA ALA A 202 -3.12 24.27 -12.61
C ALA A 202 -2.63 22.97 -11.94
N GLY A 203 -2.74 22.87 -10.60
CA GLY A 203 -2.29 21.75 -9.80
C GLY A 203 -3.07 20.45 -10.02
N TRP A 204 -4.28 20.50 -10.57
CA TRP A 204 -5.11 19.31 -10.84
C TRP A 204 -4.50 18.37 -11.87
N SER A 205 -3.65 18.90 -12.77
CA SER A 205 -2.92 18.11 -13.76
C SER A 205 -2.00 17.06 -13.13
N ALA A 206 -1.55 17.27 -11.88
CA ALA A 206 -0.69 16.35 -11.14
C ALA A 206 -1.39 15.04 -10.76
N LEU A 207 -2.72 14.98 -10.80
CA LEU A 207 -3.51 13.75 -10.59
C LEU A 207 -3.38 12.74 -11.73
N ASN A 208 -2.88 13.16 -12.90
CA ASN A 208 -2.67 12.26 -14.02
C ASN A 208 -1.32 11.49 -13.87
N PRO A 209 -1.34 10.16 -13.63
CA PRO A 209 -0.11 9.38 -13.49
C PRO A 209 0.64 9.17 -14.80
N PHE A 210 0.01 9.39 -15.96
CA PHE A 210 0.60 9.12 -17.27
C PHE A 210 1.48 10.25 -17.80
N THR A 211 1.62 11.35 -17.06
CA THR A 211 2.51 12.44 -17.47
C THR A 211 3.97 12.03 -17.31
N ARG A 212 4.82 12.50 -18.23
CA ARG A 212 6.27 12.40 -18.08
C ARG A 212 6.76 13.40 -17.02
N VAL A 213 7.56 12.93 -16.07
CA VAL A 213 8.18 13.79 -15.03
C VAL A 213 9.54 14.24 -15.52
N VAL A 214 9.75 15.54 -15.67
CA VAL A 214 11.00 16.10 -16.21
C VAL A 214 11.93 16.57 -15.08
N ALA A 215 11.36 17.07 -13.99
CA ALA A 215 12.10 17.51 -12.81
C ALA A 215 11.32 17.17 -11.53
N ALA A 216 12.02 17.10 -10.40
CA ALA A 216 11.39 16.97 -9.10
C ALA A 216 10.67 18.27 -8.72
N ALA A 217 9.57 18.16 -7.98
CA ALA A 217 8.76 19.32 -7.61
C ALA A 217 9.52 20.20 -6.61
N SER A 218 9.72 21.46 -6.95
CA SER A 218 10.28 22.45 -6.04
C SER A 218 9.28 22.79 -4.93
N MET A 219 9.79 23.42 -3.87
CA MET A 219 8.95 23.96 -2.80
C MET A 219 7.91 24.93 -3.39
N GLY A 220 6.63 24.72 -3.08
CA GLY A 220 5.54 25.55 -3.59
C GLY A 220 5.04 25.20 -5.00
N ASP A 221 5.53 24.14 -5.63
CA ASP A 221 4.99 23.66 -6.92
C ASP A 221 3.49 23.35 -6.80
N ASP A 222 2.67 23.94 -7.68
CA ASP A 222 1.20 23.84 -7.64
C ASP A 222 0.70 22.39 -7.61
N GLY A 223 1.32 21.52 -8.42
CA GLY A 223 0.96 20.11 -8.52
C GLY A 223 1.34 19.33 -7.26
N GLY A 224 2.54 19.55 -6.75
CA GLY A 224 3.01 18.98 -5.49
C GLY A 224 2.16 19.42 -4.30
N VAL A 225 1.86 20.71 -4.18
CA VAL A 225 0.98 21.27 -3.14
C VAL A 225 -0.41 20.63 -3.21
N ALA A 226 -0.99 20.50 -4.41
CA ALA A 226 -2.28 19.85 -4.61
C ALA A 226 -2.30 18.41 -4.08
N LEU A 227 -1.30 17.62 -4.44
CA LEU A 227 -1.20 16.23 -4.02
C LEU A 227 -1.03 16.11 -2.49
N HIS A 228 -0.18 16.93 -1.88
CA HIS A 228 0.04 16.92 -0.43
C HIS A 228 -1.20 17.31 0.36
N LEU A 229 -1.88 18.41 -0.02
CA LEU A 229 -3.11 18.83 0.65
C LEU A 229 -4.21 17.78 0.52
N LEU A 230 -4.42 17.24 -0.68
CA LEU A 230 -5.43 16.22 -0.91
C LEU A 230 -5.12 14.93 -0.13
N HIS A 231 -3.85 14.52 -0.09
CA HIS A 231 -3.40 13.39 0.71
C HIS A 231 -3.68 13.61 2.21
N ARG A 232 -3.36 14.79 2.76
CA ARG A 232 -3.60 15.13 4.18
C ARG A 232 -5.08 15.15 4.54
N TYR A 233 -5.93 15.77 3.71
CA TYR A 233 -7.37 15.79 3.96
C TYR A 233 -7.98 14.39 3.87
N CYS A 234 -7.58 13.57 2.89
CA CYS A 234 -8.01 12.19 2.81
C CYS A 234 -7.50 11.36 3.99
N ALA A 235 -6.29 11.61 4.49
CA ALA A 235 -5.74 10.95 5.67
C ALA A 235 -6.54 11.28 6.94
N VAL A 236 -6.92 12.55 7.14
CA VAL A 236 -7.79 12.95 8.26
C VAL A 236 -9.18 12.32 8.11
N ALA A 237 -9.78 12.34 6.92
CA ALA A 237 -11.06 11.66 6.68
C ALA A 237 -10.98 10.16 6.97
N THR A 238 -9.89 9.51 6.55
CA THR A 238 -9.60 8.09 6.83
C THR A 238 -9.51 7.85 8.34
N LEU A 239 -8.77 8.70 9.06
CA LEU A 239 -8.62 8.64 10.52
C LEU A 239 -9.97 8.73 11.23
N LEU A 240 -10.82 9.67 10.83
CA LEU A 240 -12.15 9.85 11.43
C LEU A 240 -13.10 8.70 11.11
N LEU A 241 -13.19 8.29 9.83
CA LEU A 241 -14.14 7.25 9.39
C LEU A 241 -13.75 5.86 9.92
N LEU A 242 -12.49 5.45 9.74
CA LEU A 242 -12.00 4.16 10.25
C LEU A 242 -11.82 4.18 11.77
N GLY A 243 -11.44 5.31 12.36
CA GLY A 243 -11.35 5.47 13.81
C GLY A 243 -12.71 5.28 14.47
N PHE A 244 -13.73 6.02 14.03
CA PHE A 244 -15.08 5.87 14.56
C PHE A 244 -15.65 4.46 14.29
N GLY A 245 -15.42 3.90 13.09
CA GLY A 245 -15.85 2.55 12.75
C GLY A 245 -15.17 1.47 13.59
N GLY A 246 -13.87 1.61 13.85
CA GLY A 246 -13.08 0.74 14.71
C GLY A 246 -13.53 0.82 16.16
N LEU A 247 -13.74 2.02 16.70
CA LEU A 247 -14.22 2.23 18.07
C LEU A 247 -15.60 1.58 18.30
N ARG A 248 -16.53 1.73 17.35
CA ARG A 248 -17.83 1.03 17.42
C ARG A 248 -17.69 -0.49 17.38
N ALA A 249 -16.72 -1.00 16.62
CA ALA A 249 -16.48 -2.43 16.52
C ALA A 249 -15.71 -3.02 17.72
N LEU A 250 -15.08 -2.19 18.58
CA LEU A 250 -14.49 -2.66 19.84
C LEU A 250 -15.55 -3.15 20.84
N ALA A 251 -16.77 -2.60 20.78
CA ALA A 251 -17.86 -2.95 21.68
C ALA A 251 -18.37 -4.39 21.48
N GLN A 252 -18.06 -5.02 20.35
CA GLN A 252 -18.49 -6.38 20.03
C GLN A 252 -17.34 -7.37 20.24
N PRO A 253 -17.50 -8.41 21.08
CA PRO A 253 -16.44 -9.39 21.33
C PRO A 253 -15.90 -10.05 20.06
N ALA A 254 -16.78 -10.33 19.09
CA ALA A 254 -16.43 -10.99 17.83
C ALA A 254 -15.52 -10.15 16.90
N THR A 255 -15.53 -8.82 17.02
CA THR A 255 -14.72 -7.91 16.20
C THR A 255 -13.63 -7.20 16.98
N ARG A 256 -13.57 -7.39 18.31
CA ARG A 256 -12.69 -6.61 19.21
C ARG A 256 -11.21 -6.69 18.82
N GLN A 257 -10.72 -7.87 18.48
CA GLN A 257 -9.30 -8.06 18.11
C GLN A 257 -8.96 -7.37 16.78
N SER A 258 -9.78 -7.55 15.74
CA SER A 258 -9.56 -6.90 14.44
C SER A 258 -9.75 -5.39 14.50
N ALA A 259 -10.67 -4.91 15.34
CA ALA A 259 -10.85 -3.49 15.61
C ALA A 259 -9.66 -2.89 16.36
N ALA A 260 -9.13 -3.56 17.38
CA ALA A 260 -7.95 -3.10 18.11
C ALA A 260 -6.71 -3.02 17.21
N LEU A 261 -6.49 -4.03 16.37
CA LEU A 261 -5.39 -4.03 15.38
C LEU A 261 -5.54 -2.87 14.39
N LEU A 262 -6.75 -2.64 13.86
CA LEU A 262 -7.03 -1.52 12.96
C LEU A 262 -6.69 -0.18 13.62
N LEU A 263 -7.19 0.06 14.84
CA LEU A 263 -7.00 1.32 15.56
C LEU A 263 -5.53 1.56 15.91
N ALA A 264 -4.81 0.51 16.33
CA ALA A 264 -3.38 0.58 16.60
C ALA A 264 -2.59 0.97 15.34
N LEU A 265 -2.83 0.28 14.22
CA LEU A 265 -2.17 0.58 12.94
C LEU A 265 -2.55 1.97 12.41
N LEU A 266 -3.79 2.41 12.62
CA LEU A 266 -4.25 3.72 12.20
C LEU A 266 -3.53 4.84 12.96
N LEU A 267 -3.35 4.68 14.27
CA LEU A 267 -2.57 5.60 15.10
C LEU A 267 -1.10 5.61 14.65
N VAL A 268 -0.49 4.44 14.51
CA VAL A 268 0.91 4.31 14.03
C VAL A 268 1.07 4.96 12.66
N GLN A 269 0.16 4.74 11.71
CA GLN A 269 0.21 5.32 10.38
C GLN A 269 0.19 6.86 10.42
N PHE A 270 -0.71 7.43 11.22
CA PHE A 270 -0.82 8.87 11.39
C PHE A 270 0.44 9.46 12.02
N THR A 271 0.93 8.84 13.09
CA THR A 271 2.18 9.25 13.76
C THR A 271 3.38 9.17 12.81
N LEU A 272 3.54 8.08 12.06
CA LEU A 272 4.60 7.95 11.05
C LEU A 272 4.52 9.04 9.99
N GLY A 273 3.31 9.42 9.54
CA GLY A 273 3.12 10.49 8.56
C GLY A 273 3.59 11.85 9.10
N VAL A 274 3.20 12.20 10.32
CA VAL A 274 3.62 13.44 11.00
C VAL A 274 5.14 13.44 11.21
N LEU A 275 5.70 12.36 11.76
CA LEU A 275 7.14 12.26 12.02
C LEU A 275 7.98 12.29 10.74
N THR A 276 7.46 11.76 9.62
CA THR A 276 8.15 11.84 8.33
C THR A 276 8.36 13.30 7.93
N ILE A 277 7.36 14.17 8.11
CA ILE A 277 7.50 15.60 7.79
C ILE A 277 8.42 16.31 8.79
N LEU A 278 8.20 16.11 10.10
CA LEU A 278 8.98 16.78 11.15
C LEU A 278 10.47 16.42 11.15
N SER A 279 10.82 15.22 10.66
CA SER A 279 12.21 14.77 10.52
C SER A 279 12.90 15.26 9.25
N GLY A 280 12.25 16.12 8.45
CA GLY A 280 12.78 16.57 7.17
C GLY A 280 12.74 15.48 6.09
N LEU A 281 11.72 14.62 6.11
CA LEU A 281 11.47 13.54 5.16
C LEU A 281 12.46 12.36 5.28
N SER A 282 12.75 11.92 6.52
CA SER A 282 13.61 10.77 6.78
C SER A 282 13.23 9.55 5.94
N LEU A 283 14.21 9.01 5.21
CA LEU A 283 14.08 7.82 4.36
C LEU A 283 13.43 6.65 5.12
N HIS A 284 13.89 6.36 6.35
CA HIS A 284 13.41 5.21 7.13
C HIS A 284 11.95 5.38 7.57
N LEU A 285 11.55 6.59 7.96
CA LEU A 285 10.17 6.89 8.35
C LEU A 285 9.24 6.83 7.13
N ALA A 286 9.67 7.31 5.96
CA ALA A 286 8.91 7.22 4.73
C ALA A 286 8.69 5.75 4.27
N ILE A 287 9.71 4.90 4.42
CA ILE A 287 9.59 3.46 4.17
C ILE A 287 8.60 2.82 5.16
N ALA A 288 8.77 3.09 6.46
CA ALA A 288 7.88 2.56 7.51
C ALA A 288 6.42 3.00 7.29
N HIS A 289 6.19 4.26 6.91
CA HIS A 289 4.87 4.79 6.58
C HIS A 289 4.23 4.05 5.39
N SER A 290 5.03 3.68 4.38
CA SER A 290 4.56 2.93 3.21
C SER A 290 4.18 1.48 3.56
N VAL A 291 5.01 0.81 4.37
CA VAL A 291 4.76 -0.58 4.82
C VAL A 291 3.53 -0.63 5.74
N CYS A 292 3.43 0.31 6.69
CA CYS A 292 2.31 0.42 7.61
C CYS A 292 0.99 0.71 6.87
N ALA A 293 1.00 1.50 5.79
CA ALA A 293 -0.20 1.72 4.98
C ALA A 293 -0.77 0.42 4.38
N ALA A 294 0.10 -0.47 3.88
CA ALA A 294 -0.33 -1.77 3.35
C ALA A 294 -0.88 -2.69 4.46
N ALA A 295 -0.25 -2.68 5.64
CA ALA A 295 -0.76 -3.42 6.80
C ALA A 295 -2.13 -2.89 7.27
N LEU A 296 -2.29 -1.56 7.31
CA LEU A 296 -3.54 -0.88 7.66
C LEU A 296 -4.67 -1.26 6.68
N LEU A 297 -4.39 -1.28 5.38
CA LEU A 297 -5.35 -1.73 4.36
C LEU A 297 -5.82 -3.18 4.59
N ALA A 298 -4.88 -4.08 4.89
CA ALA A 298 -5.18 -5.48 5.19
C ALA A 298 -6.03 -5.62 6.48
N ALA A 299 -5.69 -4.87 7.54
CA ALA A 299 -6.44 -4.85 8.80
C ALA A 299 -7.85 -4.27 8.63
N ALA A 300 -8.00 -3.18 7.87
CA ALA A 300 -9.31 -2.57 7.58
C ALA A 300 -10.23 -3.54 6.84
N MET A 301 -9.70 -4.25 5.83
CA MET A 301 -10.45 -5.28 5.12
C MET A 301 -10.78 -6.48 6.03
N GLN A 302 -9.91 -6.86 6.95
CA GLN A 302 -10.19 -7.91 7.93
C GLN A 302 -11.35 -7.51 8.85
N LEU A 303 -11.34 -6.30 9.41
CA LEU A 303 -12.44 -5.81 10.24
C LEU A 303 -13.76 -5.78 9.45
N LEU A 304 -13.74 -5.32 8.21
CA LEU A 304 -14.94 -5.29 7.36
C LEU A 304 -15.55 -6.69 7.15
N ILE A 305 -14.71 -7.73 7.06
CA ILE A 305 -15.17 -9.12 6.98
C ILE A 305 -15.76 -9.55 8.33
N SER A 306 -15.04 -9.32 9.43
CA SER A 306 -15.49 -9.68 10.78
C SER A 306 -16.86 -9.09 11.11
N VAL A 307 -17.11 -7.82 10.77
CA VAL A 307 -18.41 -7.15 11.02
C VAL A 307 -19.54 -7.79 10.21
N LYS A 308 -19.27 -8.29 9.01
CA LYS A 308 -20.27 -8.96 8.16
C LYS A 308 -20.64 -10.36 8.66
N THR A 309 -19.85 -10.95 9.54
CA THR A 309 -20.10 -12.28 10.10
C THR A 309 -20.79 -12.27 11.46
N VAL A 310 -20.98 -11.11 12.10
CA VAL A 310 -21.68 -10.99 13.39
C VAL A 310 -23.21 -11.03 13.18
N PRO A 311 -23.97 -11.90 13.88
CA PRO A 311 -25.43 -11.89 13.82
C PRO A 311 -26.03 -10.54 14.25
N ALA A 312 -27.18 -10.19 13.66
CA ALA A 312 -27.90 -8.94 13.94
C ALA A 312 -28.38 -8.85 15.39
#